data_AF-A0A101M6B8-F1
#
_entry.id   AF-A0A101M6B8-F1
#
_cell.length_a   1.000
_cell.length_b   1.000
_cell.length_c   1.000
_cell.angle_alpha   90.00
_cell.angle_beta   90.00
_cell.angle_gamma   90.00
#
_symmetry.space_group_name_H-M   'P 1'
#
loop_
_entity.id
_entity.type
_entity.pdbx_description
1 polymer ?
#
loop_
_entity_poly.entity_id
_entity_poly.type
_entity_poly.pdbx_seq_one_letter_code
_entity_poly.pdbx_strand_id
1 'polypeptide(L)'
;MSSTYTVVASPLFKLSQQRLAAFLTEKYSATLTQNTLMNIKQRIKQDLATHPTLAPISERLLALGIADYRQWQVDQHNLLFYRLDEQKQRIELLLLMDSRQNLQKLLFELMLLV
;
A
#
# COMPACT_ATOMS: atom_id res chain seq x y z
N MET A 1 -0.32 5.22 -25.89
CA MET A 1 0.33 6.29 -25.11
C MET A 1 0.56 5.74 -23.71
N SER A 2 1.74 5.22 -23.41
CA SER A 2 2.08 4.76 -22.05
C SER A 2 2.46 5.96 -21.21
N SER A 3 1.50 6.54 -20.50
CA SER A 3 1.80 7.58 -19.53
C SER A 3 2.51 6.92 -18.35
N THR A 4 3.82 7.12 -18.23
CA THR A 4 4.60 6.53 -17.14
C THR A 4 4.31 7.32 -15.86
N TYR A 5 3.52 6.75 -14.96
CA TYR A 5 3.24 7.39 -13.68
C TYR A 5 4.45 7.32 -12.75
N THR A 6 4.71 8.42 -12.04
CA THR A 6 5.74 8.43 -10.99
C THR A 6 5.14 7.91 -9.68
N VAL A 7 5.74 6.87 -9.09
CA VAL A 7 5.30 6.33 -7.80
C VAL A 7 6.02 7.03 -6.66
N VAL A 8 5.27 7.55 -5.69
CA VAL A 8 5.83 8.22 -4.51
C VAL A 8 5.21 7.67 -3.23
N ALA A 9 6.07 7.36 -2.25
CA ALA A 9 5.67 6.91 -0.93
C ALA A 9 5.36 8.09 0.00
N SER A 10 4.16 8.10 0.59
CA SER A 10 3.84 9.01 1.70
C SER A 10 4.65 8.67 2.98
N PRO A 11 4.74 9.58 3.96
CA PRO A 11 5.29 9.26 5.28
C PRO A 11 4.55 8.10 5.94
N LEU A 12 3.21 8.09 5.86
CA LEU A 12 2.38 7.03 6.40
C LEU A 12 2.69 5.67 5.76
N PHE A 13 2.96 5.65 4.45
CA PHE A 13 3.34 4.43 3.75
C PHE A 13 4.65 3.87 4.31
N LYS A 14 5.67 4.70 4.53
CA LYS A 14 6.96 4.26 5.07
C LYS A 14 6.79 3.63 6.46
N LEU A 15 5.98 4.24 7.32
CA LEU A 15 5.66 3.70 8.64
C LEU A 15 4.87 2.38 8.53
N SER A 16 3.91 2.30 7.62
CA SER A 16 3.13 1.07 7.39
C SER A 16 3.98 -0.08 6.89
N GLN A 17 4.97 0.19 6.03
CA GLN A 17 5.94 -0.80 5.58
C GLN A 17 6.77 -1.35 6.76
N GLN A 18 7.19 -0.48 7.68
CA GLN A 18 7.89 -0.90 8.90
C GLN A 18 6.98 -1.75 9.80
N ARG A 19 5.71 -1.37 9.96
CA ARG A 19 4.72 -2.15 10.73
C ARG A 19 4.45 -3.51 10.11
N LEU A 20 4.31 -3.58 8.79
CA LEU A 20 4.18 -4.85 8.08
C LEU A 20 5.43 -5.72 8.28
N ALA A 21 6.61 -5.12 8.17
CA ALA A 21 7.87 -5.84 8.37
C ALA A 21 7.97 -6.45 9.78
N ALA A 22 7.62 -5.67 10.80
CA ALA A 22 7.58 -6.15 12.18
C ALA A 22 6.57 -7.29 12.35
N PHE A 23 5.34 -7.11 11.85
CA PHE A 23 4.27 -8.10 11.92
C PHE A 23 4.64 -9.43 11.27
N LEU A 24 5.21 -9.41 10.07
CA LEU A 24 5.62 -10.62 9.35
C LEU A 24 6.82 -11.30 10.02
N THR A 25 7.75 -10.51 10.57
CA THR A 25 8.96 -11.06 11.22
C THR A 25 8.59 -11.74 12.53
N GLU A 26 7.73 -11.14 13.33
CA GLU A 26 7.24 -11.70 14.60
C GLU A 26 6.45 -13.00 14.36
N LYS A 27 5.62 -13.03 13.32
CA LYS A 27 4.73 -14.16 13.06
C LYS A 27 5.38 -15.31 12.28
N TYR A 28 6.39 -15.01 11.46
CA TYR A 28 7.03 -15.98 10.57
C TYR A 28 8.54 -15.96 10.70
N SER A 29 9.23 -15.13 9.90
CA SER A 29 10.69 -15.04 9.89
C SER A 29 11.16 -13.78 9.15
N ALA A 30 12.37 -13.33 9.46
CA ALA A 30 13.00 -12.20 8.77
C ALA A 30 13.20 -12.46 7.26
N THR A 31 13.55 -13.70 6.89
CA THR A 31 13.72 -14.09 5.48
C THR A 31 12.43 -13.98 4.69
N LEU A 32 11.31 -14.46 5.26
CA LEU A 32 10.00 -14.33 4.63
C LEU A 32 9.63 -12.86 4.45
N THR A 33 9.82 -12.05 5.51
CA THR A 33 9.57 -10.60 5.46
C THR A 33 10.34 -9.92 4.33
N GLN A 34 11.63 -10.19 4.21
CA GLN A 34 12.48 -9.60 3.16
C GLN A 34 11.98 -9.98 1.76
N ASN A 35 11.68 -11.26 1.55
CA ASN A 35 11.17 -11.76 0.27
C ASN A 35 9.82 -11.14 -0.08
N THR A 36 8.90 -11.05 0.89
CA THR A 36 7.58 -10.43 0.71
C THR A 36 7.72 -8.95 0.31
N LEU A 37 8.53 -8.17 1.02
CA LEU A 37 8.72 -6.75 0.71
C LEU A 37 9.41 -6.54 -0.64
N MET A 38 10.35 -7.41 -1.01
CA MET A 38 11.00 -7.37 -2.31
C MET A 38 10.00 -7.64 -3.44
N ASN A 39 9.15 -8.66 -3.29
CA ASN A 39 8.11 -9.00 -4.25
C ASN A 39 7.10 -7.85 -4.40
N ILE A 40 6.59 -7.29 -3.30
CA ILE A 40 5.67 -6.14 -3.32
C ILE A 40 6.31 -4.95 -4.07
N LYS A 41 7.58 -4.65 -3.80
CA LYS A 41 8.32 -3.58 -4.49
C LYS A 41 8.42 -3.83 -6.00
N GLN A 42 8.66 -5.07 -6.42
CA GLN A 42 8.70 -5.43 -7.83
C GLN A 42 7.32 -5.28 -8.49
N ARG A 43 6.27 -5.78 -7.86
CA ARG A 43 4.89 -5.65 -8.36
C ARG A 43 4.44 -4.20 -8.49
N ILE A 44 4.78 -3.33 -7.53
CA ILE A 44 4.50 -1.89 -7.65
C ILE A 44 5.18 -1.28 -8.88
N LYS A 45 6.42 -1.68 -9.19
CA LYS A 45 7.15 -1.17 -10.35
C LYS A 45 6.62 -1.70 -11.69
N GLN A 46 6.25 -2.98 -11.73
CA GLN A 46 5.87 -3.66 -12.98
C GLN A 46 4.40 -3.45 -13.30
N ASP A 47 3.50 -3.64 -12.33
CA ASP A 47 2.06 -3.64 -12.54
C ASP A 47 1.49 -2.24 -12.30
N LEU A 48 1.76 -1.65 -11.13
CA LEU A 48 1.09 -0.41 -10.71
C LEU A 48 1.56 0.82 -11.50
N ALA A 49 2.86 0.95 -11.76
CA ALA A 49 3.38 2.07 -12.55
C ALA A 49 2.91 2.06 -14.02
N THR A 50 2.56 0.89 -14.56
CA THR A 50 2.10 0.72 -15.94
C THR A 50 0.57 0.73 -16.06
N HIS A 51 -0.13 0.23 -15.03
CA HIS A 51 -1.59 0.14 -14.96
C HIS A 51 -2.12 0.83 -13.69
N PRO A 52 -2.02 2.17 -13.58
CA PRO A 52 -2.40 2.94 -12.38
C PRO A 52 -3.84 2.69 -11.91
N THR A 53 -4.75 2.33 -12.82
CA THR A 53 -6.17 2.08 -12.53
C THR A 53 -6.51 0.61 -12.28
N LEU A 54 -5.51 -0.28 -12.14
CA LEU A 54 -5.71 -1.73 -11.99
C LEU A 54 -6.58 -2.14 -10.79
N ALA A 55 -6.68 -1.29 -9.76
CA ALA A 55 -7.44 -1.56 -8.55
C ALA A 55 -8.68 -0.67 -8.43
N PRO A 56 -9.79 -1.20 -7.88
CA PRO A 56 -11.01 -0.42 -7.62
C PRO A 56 -10.80 0.57 -6.47
N ILE A 57 -11.74 1.51 -6.33
CA ILE A 57 -11.83 2.36 -5.14
C ILE A 57 -12.04 1.49 -3.89
N SER A 58 -11.40 1.90 -2.80
CA SER A 58 -11.47 1.21 -1.51
C SER A 58 -12.75 1.60 -0.77
N GLU A 59 -13.75 0.73 -0.84
CA GLU A 59 -14.97 0.87 -0.01
C GLU A 59 -14.65 0.93 1.49
N ARG A 60 -13.59 0.22 1.93
CA ARG A 60 -13.17 0.22 3.34
C ARG A 60 -12.63 1.56 3.80
N LEU A 61 -11.91 2.29 2.95
CA LEU A 61 -11.43 3.63 3.26
C LEU A 61 -12.53 4.67 3.08
N LEU A 62 -13.38 4.50 2.05
CA LEU A 62 -14.53 5.36 1.82
C LEU A 62 -15.49 5.35 3.02
N ALA A 63 -15.76 4.19 3.61
CA ALA A 63 -16.57 4.05 4.84
C ALA A 63 -15.98 4.78 6.06
N LEU A 64 -14.69 5.14 6.02
CA LEU A 64 -14.01 5.94 7.05
C LEU A 64 -13.94 7.43 6.69
N GLY A 65 -14.60 7.85 5.61
CA GLY A 65 -14.54 9.22 5.08
C GLY A 65 -13.26 9.52 4.29
N ILE A 66 -12.46 8.51 3.93
CA ILE A 66 -11.20 8.67 3.20
C ILE A 66 -11.45 8.28 1.72
N ALA A 67 -11.78 9.28 0.91
CA ALA A 67 -12.16 9.12 -0.50
C ALA A 67 -10.96 9.02 -1.46
N ASP A 68 -11.23 8.61 -2.71
CA ASP A 68 -10.28 8.57 -3.85
C ASP A 68 -9.08 7.62 -3.74
N TYR A 69 -9.01 6.82 -2.67
CA TYR A 69 -8.01 5.76 -2.56
C TYR A 69 -8.51 4.46 -3.17
N ARG A 70 -7.62 3.81 -3.90
CA ARG A 70 -7.77 2.48 -4.48
C ARG A 70 -7.19 1.42 -3.54
N GLN A 71 -7.75 0.21 -3.58
CA GLN A 71 -7.26 -0.94 -2.81
C GLN A 71 -6.80 -2.05 -3.76
N TRP A 72 -5.51 -2.32 -3.77
CA TRP A 72 -4.92 -3.41 -4.53
C TRP A 72 -4.47 -4.56 -3.64
N GLN A 73 -4.90 -5.76 -3.98
CA GLN A 73 -4.36 -6.98 -3.42
C GLN A 73 -3.08 -7.38 -4.17
N VAL A 74 -1.92 -7.06 -3.57
CA VAL A 74 -0.59 -7.23 -4.18
C VAL A 74 -0.10 -8.67 -4.11
N ASP A 75 -0.70 -9.51 -3.27
CA ASP A 75 -0.55 -10.96 -3.29
C ASP A 75 -1.68 -11.60 -2.46
N GLN A 76 -1.57 -12.87 -2.10
CA GLN A 76 -2.60 -13.57 -1.30
C GLN A 76 -2.86 -12.94 0.07
N HIS A 77 -1.91 -12.17 0.61
CA HIS A 77 -1.97 -11.69 1.99
C HIS A 77 -1.84 -10.18 2.12
N ASN A 78 -1.25 -9.47 1.16
CA ASN A 78 -0.89 -8.07 1.32
C ASN A 78 -1.79 -7.13 0.50
N LEU A 79 -2.21 -6.05 1.14
CA LEU A 79 -3.03 -5.00 0.57
C LEU A 79 -2.22 -3.69 0.50
N LEU A 80 -2.29 -3.04 -0.66
CA LEU A 80 -1.75 -1.71 -0.92
C LEU A 80 -2.89 -0.73 -1.16
N PHE A 81 -2.86 0.38 -0.45
CA PHE A 81 -3.75 1.51 -0.68
C PHE A 81 -2.97 2.66 -1.30
N TYR A 82 -3.50 3.22 -2.38
CA TYR A 82 -2.87 4.30 -3.12
C TYR A 82 -3.91 5.22 -3.76
N ARG A 83 -3.55 6.44 -4.13
CA ARG A 83 -4.38 7.30 -4.99
C ARG A 83 -3.63 7.70 -6.23
N LEU A 84 -4.41 8.13 -7.23
CA LEU A 84 -3.90 8.71 -8.46
C LEU A 84 -4.03 10.23 -8.40
N ASP A 85 -2.95 10.92 -8.71
CA ASP A 85 -2.96 12.33 -9.08
C ASP A 85 -2.78 12.38 -10.61
N GLU A 86 -3.90 12.45 -11.33
CA GLU A 86 -3.92 12.47 -12.79
C GLU A 86 -3.27 13.74 -13.37
N GLN A 87 -3.40 14.86 -12.67
CA GLN A 87 -2.81 16.13 -13.10
C GLN A 87 -1.29 16.06 -13.08
N LYS A 88 -0.71 15.40 -12.07
CA LYS A 88 0.74 15.25 -11.92
C LYS A 88 1.28 13.91 -12.45
N GLN A 89 0.44 13.07 -13.04
CA GLN A 89 0.79 11.70 -13.46
C GLN A 89 1.53 10.95 -12.35
N ARG A 90 0.97 11.00 -11.13
CA ARG A 90 1.62 10.48 -9.93
C ARG A 90 0.74 9.47 -9.20
N ILE A 91 1.36 8.41 -8.71
CA ILE A 91 0.76 7.42 -7.83
C ILE A 91 1.27 7.69 -6.43
N GLU A 92 0.39 8.02 -5.50
CA GLU A 92 0.75 8.24 -4.11
C GLU A 92 0.38 7.03 -3.27
N LEU A 93 1.39 6.34 -2.74
CA LEU A 93 1.20 5.21 -1.86
C LEU A 93 0.85 5.70 -0.47
N LEU A 94 -0.26 5.20 0.10
CA LEU A 94 -0.78 5.58 1.41
C LEU A 94 -0.42 4.55 2.48
N LEU A 95 -0.76 3.30 2.26
CA LEU A 95 -0.73 2.26 3.30
C LEU A 95 -0.41 0.91 2.68
N LEU A 96 0.46 0.16 3.34
CA LEU A 96 0.72 -1.25 3.08
C LEU A 96 0.43 -2.06 4.34
N MET A 97 -0.35 -3.12 4.21
CA MET A 97 -0.72 -3.97 5.35
C MET A 97 -0.94 -5.42 4.94
N ASP A 98 -0.88 -6.32 5.90
CA ASP A 98 -1.40 -7.67 5.76
C ASP A 98 -2.92 -7.63 5.93
N SER A 99 -3.64 -8.35 5.08
CA SER A 99 -5.10 -8.48 5.06
C SER A 99 -5.70 -8.95 6.39
N ARG A 100 -4.92 -9.63 7.23
CA ARG A 100 -5.32 -10.09 8.57
C ARG A 100 -5.22 -9.00 9.64
N GLN A 101 -4.56 -7.88 9.33
CA GLN A 101 -4.49 -6.73 10.24
C GLN A 101 -5.80 -5.92 10.18
N ASN A 102 -6.19 -5.31 11.30
CA ASN A 102 -7.34 -4.41 11.34
C ASN A 102 -6.94 -3.03 10.76
N LEU A 103 -7.59 -2.64 9.66
CA LEU A 103 -7.30 -1.39 8.94
C LEU A 103 -7.48 -0.15 9.81
N GLN A 104 -8.60 -0.04 10.55
CA GLN A 104 -8.90 1.13 11.37
C GLN A 104 -7.88 1.28 12.49
N LYS A 105 -7.59 0.18 13.20
CA LYS A 105 -6.58 0.17 14.26
C LYS A 105 -5.20 0.54 13.74
N LEU A 106 -4.78 -0.03 12.61
CA LEU A 106 -3.48 0.27 12.00
C LEU A 106 -3.40 1.74 11.58
N LEU A 107 -4.43 2.27 10.92
CA LEU A 107 -4.47 3.69 10.54
C LEU A 107 -4.39 4.61 11.76
N PHE A 108 -5.14 4.31 12.82
CA PHE A 108 -5.10 5.07 14.07
C PHE A 108 -3.70 5.05 14.69
N GLU A 109 -3.08 3.87 14.84
CA GLU A 109 -1.73 3.72 15.38
C GLU A 109 -0.67 4.46 14.55
N LEU A 110 -0.82 4.45 13.22
CA LEU A 110 0.12 5.13 12.33
C LEU A 110 -0.06 6.66 12.36
N MET A 111 -1.29 7.16 12.46
CA MET A 111 -1.56 8.60 12.55
C MET A 111 -1.04 9.23 13.85
N LEU A 112 -0.91 8.45 14.93
CA LEU A 112 -0.27 8.93 16.17
C LEU A 112 1.25 9.13 16.07
N LEU A 113 1.87 8.67 14.98
CA LEU A 113 3.32 8.69 14.77
C LEU A 113 3.78 9.69 13.69
N VAL A 114 2.83 10.41 13.08
CA VAL A 114 3.05 11.41 12.04
C VAL A 114 2.80 12.79 12.62
#